data_AF-A0A3P7LXC4-F1
#
_entry.id   AF-A0A3P7LXC4-F1
#
_cell.length_a   1.000
_cell.length_b   1.000
_cell.length_c   1.000
_cell.angle_alpha   90.00
_cell.angle_beta   90.00
_cell.angle_gamma   90.00
#
_symmetry.space_group_name_H-M   'P 1'
#
loop_
_entity.id
_entity.type
_entity.pdbx_description
1 polymer ?
#
loop_
_entity_poly.entity_id
_entity_poly.type
_entity_poly.pdbx_seq_one_letter_code
_entity_poly.pdbx_strand_id
1 'polypeptide(L)'
;MKQLEISSNRILQISFDEVEVFAASNMDVDQVNGFYPTEDLPPHICKFNSITDDISKIHENCTAILGLLYYKGGIFSDMELKKFQQIRKIYGNIDLWNMEIEDLSAFSNVQKIISLNSTFPAIRLNFLPKLVDIELPMLRSLYAPTSYKFTVDGSPNLNVTLAGCSYFKDITHAKVWIDFLDCGM
;
A
#
# COMPACT_ATOMS: atom_id res chain seq x y z
N MET A 1 -28.74 20.31 -2.40
CA MET A 1 -27.27 20.41 -2.28
C MET A 1 -26.70 20.00 -3.63
N LYS A 2 -26.08 20.92 -4.38
CA LYS A 2 -25.56 20.62 -5.72
C LYS A 2 -24.34 19.72 -5.56
N GLN A 3 -24.49 18.46 -5.96
CA GLN A 3 -23.38 17.56 -6.21
C GLN A 3 -22.49 18.24 -7.26
N LEU A 4 -21.26 18.58 -6.88
CA LEU A 4 -20.20 18.86 -7.84
C LEU A 4 -19.83 17.51 -8.45
N GLU A 5 -20.58 17.08 -9.46
CA GLU A 5 -20.10 16.06 -10.38
C GLU A 5 -18.96 16.70 -11.17
N ILE A 6 -17.72 16.38 -10.79
CA ILE A 6 -16.57 16.66 -11.63
C ILE A 6 -16.65 15.67 -12.80
N SER A 7 -17.49 15.98 -13.79
CA SER A 7 -17.55 15.29 -15.08
C SER A 7 -16.35 15.68 -15.95
N SER A 8 -15.15 15.45 -15.44
CA SER A 8 -13.90 15.67 -16.16
C SER A 8 -13.35 14.32 -16.57
N ASN A 9 -13.51 13.96 -17.85
CA ASN A 9 -12.75 12.91 -18.53
C ASN A 9 -11.22 13.19 -18.60
N ARG A 10 -10.68 14.02 -17.69
CA ARG A 10 -9.23 14.19 -17.52
C ARG A 10 -8.81 13.38 -16.33
N ILE A 11 -7.90 12.45 -16.60
CA ILE A 11 -7.02 11.85 -15.63
C ILE A 11 -6.41 12.96 -14.76
N LEU A 12 -6.68 12.95 -13.46
CA LEU A 12 -6.14 13.93 -12.52
C LEU A 12 -4.69 13.57 -12.18
N GLN A 13 -3.76 14.46 -12.51
CA GLN A 13 -2.43 14.41 -11.92
C GLN A 13 -2.48 15.11 -10.56
N ILE A 14 -2.04 14.42 -9.51
CA ILE A 14 -2.14 14.88 -8.11
C ILE A 14 -0.72 14.91 -7.53
N SER A 15 -0.37 16.00 -6.86
CA SER A 15 0.93 16.13 -6.18
C SER A 15 0.99 15.27 -4.92
N PHE A 16 2.22 14.97 -4.46
CA PHE A 16 2.42 14.22 -3.22
C PHE A 16 1.88 14.99 -2.00
N ASP A 17 1.96 16.32 -1.98
CA ASP A 17 1.46 17.11 -0.85
C ASP A 17 -0.08 17.11 -0.82
N GLU A 18 -0.74 17.28 -1.97
CA GLU A 18 -2.19 17.18 -2.08
C GLU A 18 -2.68 15.80 -1.63
N VAL A 19 -1.98 14.75 -2.04
CA VAL A 19 -2.34 13.37 -1.68
C VAL A 19 -2.27 13.12 -0.19
N GLU A 20 -1.24 13.65 0.46
CA GLU A 20 -1.05 13.46 1.89
C GLU A 20 -2.09 14.22 2.71
N VAL A 21 -2.53 15.39 2.25
CA VAL A 21 -3.58 16.17 2.92
C VAL A 21 -4.91 15.43 2.90
N PHE A 22 -5.33 14.93 1.73
CA PHE A 22 -6.61 14.22 1.69
C PHE A 22 -6.52 12.82 2.30
N ALA A 23 -5.42 12.09 2.16
CA ALA A 23 -5.26 10.75 2.75
C ALA A 23 -5.21 10.80 4.29
N ALA A 24 -4.93 11.98 4.86
CA ALA A 24 -5.06 12.25 6.29
C ALA A 24 -6.47 12.69 6.70
N SER A 25 -7.32 13.09 5.75
CA SER A 25 -8.71 13.42 6.02
C SER A 25 -9.52 12.13 6.13
N ASN A 26 -10.26 11.93 7.22
CA ASN A 26 -11.24 10.82 7.40
C ASN A 26 -12.46 10.94 6.47
N MET A 27 -12.27 11.54 5.31
CA MET A 27 -13.28 11.58 4.29
C MET A 27 -13.37 10.17 3.70
N ASP A 28 -14.58 9.62 3.66
CA ASP A 28 -14.91 8.32 3.08
C ASP A 28 -14.83 8.42 1.55
N VAL A 29 -13.65 8.76 1.02
CA VAL A 29 -13.44 9.12 -0.38
C VAL A 29 -12.92 7.92 -1.15
N ASP A 30 -13.82 7.00 -1.48
CA ASP A 30 -13.57 5.99 -2.53
C ASP A 30 -13.53 6.64 -3.95
N GLN A 31 -13.24 7.94 -4.05
CA GLN A 31 -13.48 8.75 -5.26
C GLN A 31 -12.24 9.46 -5.81
N VAL A 32 -11.13 9.59 -5.07
CA VAL A 32 -9.92 10.25 -5.62
C VAL A 32 -9.04 9.21 -6.31
N ASN A 33 -9.25 9.06 -7.61
CA ASN A 33 -8.35 8.35 -8.51
C ASN A 33 -7.51 9.34 -9.34
N GLY A 34 -6.36 8.89 -9.81
CA GLY A 34 -5.42 9.76 -10.50
C GLY A 34 -4.04 9.14 -10.66
N PHE A 35 -3.08 9.99 -10.99
CA PHE A 35 -1.68 9.60 -11.18
C PHE A 35 -0.77 10.64 -10.54
N TYR A 36 0.40 10.18 -10.10
CA TYR A 36 1.43 11.06 -9.59
C TYR A 36 2.25 11.66 -10.75
N PRO A 37 2.87 12.84 -10.54
CA PRO A 37 3.96 13.29 -11.42
C PRO A 37 5.04 12.20 -11.49
N THR A 38 5.61 11.98 -12.68
CA THR A 38 6.71 11.02 -12.88
C THR A 38 8.03 11.66 -13.26
N GLU A 39 8.01 12.95 -13.60
CA GLU A 39 9.17 13.76 -13.96
C GLU A 39 9.50 14.72 -12.82
N ASP A 40 10.76 15.17 -12.77
CA ASP A 40 11.26 16.15 -11.77
C ASP A 40 10.92 15.78 -10.31
N LEU A 41 11.04 14.49 -9.99
CA LEU A 41 10.71 13.95 -8.67
C LEU A 41 11.63 14.55 -7.59
N PRO A 42 11.10 14.80 -6.37
CA PRO A 42 11.93 15.14 -5.23
C PRO A 42 13.04 14.10 -5.01
N PRO A 43 14.27 14.50 -4.60
CA PRO A 43 15.42 13.59 -4.51
C PRO A 43 15.27 12.37 -3.58
N HIS A 44 14.26 12.37 -2.72
CA HIS A 44 13.98 11.30 -1.77
C HIS A 44 12.89 10.31 -2.26
N ILE A 45 12.29 10.58 -3.44
CA ILE A 45 11.28 9.74 -4.08
C ILE A 45 11.91 9.02 -5.27
N CYS A 46 11.94 7.69 -5.24
CA CYS A 46 12.38 6.89 -6.38
C CYS A 46 11.19 6.32 -7.13
N LYS A 47 11.20 6.47 -8.45
CA LYS A 47 10.34 5.67 -9.31
C LYS A 47 10.87 4.24 -9.36
N PHE A 48 10.06 3.28 -8.94
CA PHE A 48 10.44 1.86 -8.92
C PHE A 48 9.22 0.96 -9.16
N ASN A 49 9.36 0.05 -10.11
CA ASN A 49 8.42 -1.03 -10.39
C ASN A 49 9.15 -2.37 -10.35
N SER A 50 8.84 -3.22 -9.38
CA SER A 50 9.56 -4.49 -9.15
C SER A 50 9.46 -5.49 -10.31
N ILE A 51 8.54 -5.28 -11.26
CA ILE A 51 8.41 -6.13 -12.45
C ILE A 51 9.47 -5.77 -13.50
N THR A 52 9.80 -4.48 -13.64
CA THR A 52 10.62 -3.98 -14.76
C THR A 52 11.94 -3.39 -14.34
N ASP A 53 12.09 -3.02 -13.06
CA ASP A 53 13.23 -2.30 -12.55
C ASP A 53 14.12 -3.20 -11.68
N ASP A 54 15.42 -2.98 -11.80
CA ASP A 54 16.39 -3.56 -10.87
C ASP A 54 16.35 -2.84 -9.53
N ILE A 55 16.53 -3.58 -8.43
CA ILE A 55 16.47 -3.06 -7.06
C ILE A 55 17.50 -1.94 -6.80
N SER A 56 18.57 -1.85 -7.59
CA SER A 56 19.55 -0.77 -7.54
C SER A 56 18.97 0.62 -7.86
N LYS A 57 17.81 0.70 -8.52
CA LYS A 57 17.09 1.97 -8.72
C LYS A 57 16.62 2.61 -7.42
N ILE A 58 16.48 1.82 -6.35
CA ILE A 58 16.25 2.34 -5.01
C ILE A 58 17.60 2.72 -4.42
N HIS A 59 18.01 3.98 -4.58
CA HIS A 59 19.27 4.49 -4.01
C HIS A 59 19.16 4.74 -2.49
N GLU A 60 20.27 5.06 -1.81
CA GLU A 60 20.33 5.13 -0.33
C GLU A 60 19.56 6.32 0.28
N ASN A 61 19.48 7.45 -0.42
CA ASN A 61 18.67 8.60 -0.02
C ASN A 61 17.17 8.42 -0.32
N CYS A 62 16.78 7.27 -0.86
CA CYS A 62 15.39 6.98 -1.18
C CYS A 62 14.61 6.62 0.08
N THR A 63 13.65 7.46 0.46
CA THR A 63 12.76 7.21 1.60
C THR A 63 11.31 7.03 1.16
N ALA A 64 11.02 7.22 -0.12
CA ALA A 64 9.72 7.00 -0.69
C ALA A 64 9.81 6.31 -2.06
N ILE A 65 8.88 5.39 -2.33
CA ILE A 65 8.74 4.74 -3.64
C ILE A 65 7.51 5.30 -4.34
N LEU A 66 7.67 5.67 -5.62
CA LEU A 66 6.58 5.85 -6.56
C LEU A 66 6.51 4.63 -7.49
N GLY A 67 5.48 3.79 -7.33
CA GLY A 67 5.27 2.65 -8.22
C GLY A 67 4.67 1.41 -7.57
N LEU A 68 4.81 0.28 -8.26
CA LEU A 68 4.22 -1.00 -7.92
C LEU A 68 5.27 -1.94 -7.34
N LEU A 69 5.00 -2.47 -6.14
CA LEU A 69 5.75 -3.56 -5.54
C LEU A 69 4.95 -4.86 -5.73
N TYR A 70 5.14 -5.50 -6.87
CA TYR A 70 4.56 -6.80 -7.19
C TYR A 70 5.59 -7.91 -7.07
N TYR A 71 5.29 -8.91 -6.24
CA TYR A 71 6.14 -10.08 -6.03
C TYR A 71 5.31 -11.35 -6.11
N LYS A 72 5.85 -12.37 -6.78
CA LYS A 72 5.18 -13.66 -6.94
C LYS A 72 6.13 -14.83 -6.76
N GLY A 73 5.90 -15.64 -5.73
CA GLY A 73 6.75 -16.80 -5.42
C GLY A 73 8.06 -16.43 -4.74
N GLY A 74 8.61 -17.36 -3.95
CA GLY A 74 9.93 -17.21 -3.33
C GLY A 74 9.94 -16.30 -2.11
N ILE A 75 11.11 -15.77 -1.78
CA ILE A 75 11.36 -14.87 -0.63
C ILE A 75 12.01 -13.57 -1.10
N PHE A 76 11.98 -12.52 -0.28
CA PHE A 76 12.80 -11.34 -0.53
C PHE A 76 14.29 -11.67 -0.37
N SER A 77 15.12 -11.12 -1.24
CA SER A 77 16.58 -11.15 -1.08
C SER A 77 17.05 -10.19 0.03
N ASP A 78 18.24 -10.43 0.59
CA ASP A 78 18.84 -9.55 1.59
C ASP A 78 18.96 -8.09 1.12
N MET A 79 19.21 -7.90 -0.18
CA MET A 79 19.28 -6.56 -0.77
C MET A 79 17.93 -5.87 -0.79
N GLU A 80 16.86 -6.58 -1.17
CA GLU A 80 15.50 -6.06 -1.15
C GLU A 80 15.06 -5.74 0.28
N LEU A 81 15.31 -6.62 1.24
CA LEU A 81 15.03 -6.38 2.65
C LEU A 81 15.71 -5.09 3.13
N LYS A 82 17.01 -4.92 2.86
CA LYS A 82 17.75 -3.71 3.22
C LYS A 82 17.16 -2.46 2.56
N LYS A 83 16.80 -2.54 1.28
CA LYS A 83 16.26 -1.41 0.51
C LYS A 83 14.83 -1.06 0.91
N PHE A 84 14.00 -2.02 1.28
CA PHE A 84 12.63 -1.75 1.74
C PHE A 84 12.61 -1.23 3.18
N GLN A 85 13.55 -1.65 4.04
CA GLN A 85 13.66 -1.14 5.41
C GLN A 85 13.97 0.36 5.51
N GLN A 86 14.56 1.01 4.50
CA GLN A 86 14.75 2.48 4.48
C GLN A 86 13.51 3.24 3.98
N ILE A 87 12.53 2.56 3.38
CA ILE A 87 11.34 3.20 2.85
C ILE A 87 10.39 3.57 3.99
N ARG A 88 9.77 4.74 3.86
CA ARG A 88 8.79 5.31 4.80
C ARG A 88 7.45 5.57 4.11
N LYS A 89 7.45 5.81 2.80
CA LYS A 89 6.23 6.10 2.04
C LYS A 89 6.20 5.30 0.74
N ILE A 90 5.03 4.83 0.36
CA ILE A 90 4.79 4.19 -0.93
C ILE A 90 3.62 4.90 -1.60
N TYR A 91 3.90 5.57 -2.71
CA TYR A 91 2.92 6.17 -3.61
C TYR A 91 2.60 5.14 -4.69
N GLY A 92 1.68 4.23 -4.39
CA GLY A 92 1.38 3.08 -5.21
C GLY A 92 0.86 1.90 -4.40
N ASN A 93 1.14 0.68 -4.86
CA ASN A 93 0.54 -0.54 -4.31
C ASN A 93 1.61 -1.58 -3.95
N ILE A 94 1.34 -2.36 -2.90
CA ILE A 94 2.04 -3.61 -2.59
C ILE A 94 1.12 -4.77 -2.98
N ASP A 95 1.63 -5.72 -3.75
CA ASP A 95 0.88 -6.86 -4.25
C ASP A 95 1.75 -8.13 -4.19
N LEU A 96 1.51 -8.96 -3.17
CA LEU A 96 2.30 -10.16 -2.90
C LEU A 96 1.47 -11.41 -3.17
N TRP A 97 2.01 -12.32 -3.98
CA TRP A 97 1.34 -13.55 -4.39
C TRP A 97 2.20 -14.77 -4.13
N ASN A 98 1.70 -15.75 -3.37
CA ASN A 98 2.40 -17.03 -3.17
C ASN A 98 3.85 -16.88 -2.70
N MET A 99 4.15 -15.82 -1.95
CA MET A 99 5.46 -15.61 -1.33
C MET A 99 5.62 -16.51 -0.10
N GLU A 100 6.84 -16.96 0.16
CA GLU A 100 7.23 -17.78 1.31
C GLU A 100 7.70 -16.91 2.48
N ILE A 101 6.93 -15.89 2.84
CA ILE A 101 7.22 -14.98 3.95
C ILE A 101 6.33 -15.32 5.16
N GLU A 102 6.84 -15.09 6.36
CA GLU A 102 6.11 -15.29 7.62
C GLU A 102 5.40 -14.02 8.09
N ASP A 103 5.95 -12.86 7.72
CA ASP A 103 5.48 -11.54 8.16
C ASP A 103 5.73 -10.46 7.09
N LEU A 104 5.34 -9.22 7.39
CA LEU A 104 5.57 -8.04 6.56
C LEU A 104 6.77 -7.17 7.03
N SER A 105 7.73 -7.75 7.75
CA SER A 105 8.86 -7.03 8.35
C SER A 105 9.74 -6.26 7.35
N ALA A 106 9.76 -6.70 6.08
CA ALA A 106 10.37 -5.97 4.96
C ALA A 106 9.85 -4.51 4.86
N PHE A 107 8.61 -4.28 5.27
CA PHE A 107 7.91 -3.00 5.24
C PHE A 107 7.68 -2.40 6.64
N SER A 108 8.36 -2.89 7.67
CA SER A 108 8.16 -2.49 9.08
C SER A 108 8.28 -0.98 9.35
N ASN A 109 9.04 -0.25 8.53
CA ASN A 109 9.20 1.19 8.67
C ASN A 109 8.24 2.03 7.80
N VAL A 110 7.39 1.39 6.99
CA VAL A 110 6.45 2.10 6.12
C VAL A 110 5.36 2.75 6.96
N GLN A 111 5.20 4.06 6.76
CA GLN A 111 4.27 4.91 7.48
C GLN A 111 3.01 5.22 6.67
N LYS A 112 3.16 5.32 5.35
CA LYS A 112 2.07 5.69 4.44
C LYS A 112 2.11 4.84 3.18
N ILE A 113 0.96 4.31 2.78
CA ILE A 113 0.77 3.66 1.47
C ILE A 113 -0.46 4.29 0.82
N ILE A 114 -0.24 5.03 -0.25
CA ILE A 114 -1.27 5.84 -0.90
C ILE A 114 -1.28 5.51 -2.39
N SER A 115 -2.24 4.69 -2.80
CA SER A 115 -2.51 4.39 -4.20
C SER A 115 -3.62 5.28 -4.74
N LEU A 116 -3.42 5.85 -5.92
CA LEU A 116 -4.45 6.55 -6.68
C LEU A 116 -5.14 5.63 -7.70
N ASN A 117 -4.79 4.33 -7.72
CA ASN A 117 -5.31 3.36 -8.67
C ASN A 117 -6.59 2.71 -8.12
N SER A 118 -7.70 2.85 -8.84
CA SER A 118 -9.01 2.27 -8.46
C SER A 118 -9.17 0.79 -8.81
N THR A 119 -8.14 0.16 -9.35
CA THR A 119 -8.17 -1.25 -9.78
C THR A 119 -7.71 -2.19 -8.65
N PHE A 120 -6.83 -1.72 -7.78
CA PHE A 120 -6.17 -2.55 -6.78
C PHE A 120 -6.17 -1.86 -5.41
N PRO A 121 -6.36 -2.62 -4.31
CA PRO A 121 -6.17 -2.10 -2.96
C PRO A 121 -4.72 -1.65 -2.78
N ALA A 122 -4.47 -0.77 -1.82
CA ALA A 122 -3.13 -0.30 -1.50
C ALA A 122 -2.19 -1.45 -1.09
N ILE A 123 -2.72 -2.44 -0.37
CA ILE A 123 -2.03 -3.68 -0.04
C ILE A 123 -2.91 -4.87 -0.42
N ARG A 124 -2.34 -5.80 -1.18
CA ARG A 124 -2.95 -7.09 -1.50
C ARG A 124 -1.98 -8.23 -1.18
N LEU A 125 -2.43 -9.16 -0.34
CA LEU A 125 -1.70 -10.36 0.04
C LEU A 125 -2.53 -11.57 -0.39
N ASN A 126 -2.02 -12.37 -1.32
CA ASN A 126 -2.76 -13.51 -1.87
C ASN A 126 -1.96 -14.80 -1.78
N PHE A 127 -2.60 -15.82 -1.23
CA PHE A 127 -2.09 -17.18 -1.13
C PHE A 127 -0.72 -17.23 -0.44
N LEU A 128 -0.53 -16.63 0.73
CA LEU A 128 0.76 -16.63 1.42
C LEU A 128 0.81 -17.81 2.43
N PRO A 129 1.38 -18.98 2.06
CA PRO A 129 1.21 -20.20 2.83
C PRO A 129 1.92 -20.19 4.19
N LYS A 130 2.94 -19.35 4.37
CA LYS A 130 3.72 -19.25 5.61
C LYS A 130 3.37 -18.02 6.45
N LEU A 131 2.50 -17.14 5.95
CA LEU A 131 2.15 -15.89 6.62
C LEU A 131 1.43 -16.19 7.94
N VAL A 132 1.99 -15.66 9.03
CA VAL A 132 1.43 -15.77 10.38
C VAL A 132 1.12 -14.40 10.98
N ASP A 133 1.72 -13.34 10.43
CA ASP A 133 1.56 -11.97 10.91
C ASP A 133 1.47 -10.97 9.74
N ILE A 134 0.62 -9.97 9.89
CA ILE A 134 0.41 -8.89 8.92
C ILE A 134 0.69 -7.50 9.52
N GLU A 135 1.22 -7.42 10.74
CA GLU A 135 1.49 -6.17 11.41
C GLU A 135 2.45 -5.27 10.62
N LEU A 136 2.09 -3.98 10.55
CA LEU A 136 2.90 -2.90 10.00
C LEU A 136 3.01 -1.81 11.06
N PRO A 137 3.98 -1.92 11.99
CA PRO A 137 3.97 -1.19 13.27
C PRO A 137 4.09 0.33 13.12
N MET A 138 4.61 0.81 11.99
CA MET A 138 4.78 2.23 11.70
C MET A 138 3.68 2.80 10.81
N LEU A 139 2.77 1.98 10.28
CA LEU A 139 1.72 2.41 9.36
C LEU A 139 0.76 3.35 10.09
N ARG A 140 0.41 4.46 9.43
CA ARG A 140 -0.49 5.51 9.97
C ARG A 140 -1.51 6.01 8.95
N SER A 141 -1.34 5.65 7.68
CA SER A 141 -2.22 6.07 6.60
C SER A 141 -2.18 5.04 5.48
N LEU A 142 -3.36 4.64 5.04
CA LEU A 142 -3.57 3.69 3.97
C LEU A 142 -4.71 4.19 3.09
N TYR A 143 -4.45 4.41 1.81
CA TYR A 143 -5.46 4.90 0.88
C TYR A 143 -5.40 4.19 -0.47
N ALA A 144 -6.57 3.80 -0.96
CA ALA A 144 -6.81 3.42 -2.34
C ALA A 144 -8.29 3.73 -2.67
N PRO A 145 -8.61 4.18 -3.90
CA PRO A 145 -9.99 4.40 -4.34
C PRO A 145 -10.67 3.06 -4.68
N THR A 146 -10.73 2.17 -3.70
CA THR A 146 -11.30 0.82 -3.75
C THR A 146 -12.09 0.55 -2.47
N SER A 147 -13.08 -0.34 -2.55
CA SER A 147 -13.92 -0.68 -1.39
C SER A 147 -13.10 -1.15 -0.19
N TYR A 148 -12.11 -2.02 -0.43
CA TYR A 148 -11.14 -2.49 0.56
C TYR A 148 -9.75 -1.95 0.22
N LYS A 149 -9.01 -1.49 1.23
CA LYS A 149 -7.69 -0.84 1.04
C LYS A 149 -6.54 -1.79 1.38
N PHE A 150 -6.83 -2.76 2.24
CA PHE A 150 -5.97 -3.89 2.58
C PHE A 150 -6.81 -5.15 2.38
N THR A 151 -6.30 -6.08 1.57
CA THR A 151 -6.92 -7.40 1.41
C THR A 151 -5.91 -8.52 1.67
N VAL A 152 -6.32 -9.51 2.45
CA VAL A 152 -5.64 -10.81 2.57
C VAL A 152 -6.59 -11.90 2.10
N ASP A 153 -6.11 -12.83 1.28
CA ASP A 153 -6.85 -14.03 0.87
C ASP A 153 -5.91 -15.24 0.79
N GLY A 154 -6.41 -16.41 1.17
CA GLY A 154 -5.71 -17.69 1.03
C GLY A 154 -4.48 -17.86 1.92
N SER A 155 -4.45 -17.26 3.12
CA SER A 155 -3.30 -17.35 4.05
C SER A 155 -3.63 -18.22 5.28
N PRO A 156 -3.59 -19.56 5.17
CA PRO A 156 -4.21 -20.48 6.15
C PRO A 156 -3.57 -20.45 7.55
N ASN A 157 -2.35 -19.96 7.68
CA ASN A 157 -1.63 -19.88 8.96
C ASN A 157 -1.78 -18.51 9.64
N LEU A 158 -2.42 -17.55 8.97
CA LEU A 158 -2.66 -16.24 9.53
C LEU A 158 -3.79 -16.34 10.56
N ASN A 159 -3.46 -16.05 11.82
CA ASN A 159 -4.46 -16.04 12.90
C ASN A 159 -4.88 -14.60 13.22
N VAL A 160 -5.89 -14.10 12.52
CA VAL A 160 -6.41 -12.75 12.79
C VAL A 160 -7.36 -12.77 13.97
N THR A 161 -6.93 -12.10 15.04
CA THR A 161 -7.79 -11.84 16.20
C THR A 161 -8.70 -10.64 15.93
N LEU A 162 -9.82 -10.54 16.64
CA LEU A 162 -10.67 -9.35 16.63
C LEU A 162 -9.88 -8.08 17.03
N ALA A 163 -8.88 -8.20 17.90
CA ALA A 163 -7.98 -7.11 18.24
C ALA A 163 -7.13 -6.67 17.05
N GLY A 164 -6.63 -7.62 16.25
CA GLY A 164 -5.96 -7.35 14.98
C GLY A 164 -6.86 -6.60 13.99
N CYS A 165 -8.10 -7.09 13.79
CA CYS A 165 -9.08 -6.38 12.95
C CYS A 165 -9.34 -4.93 13.41
N SER A 166 -9.56 -4.71 14.71
CA SER A 166 -9.80 -3.37 15.26
C SER A 166 -8.58 -2.46 15.12
N TYR A 167 -7.37 -2.97 15.37
CA TYR A 167 -6.13 -2.23 15.18
C TYR A 167 -5.97 -1.72 13.75
N PHE A 168 -6.23 -2.57 12.76
CA PHE A 168 -6.18 -2.15 11.35
C PHE A 168 -7.25 -1.14 11.01
N LYS A 169 -8.49 -1.30 11.50
CA LYS A 169 -9.57 -0.31 11.32
C LYS A 169 -9.18 1.05 11.89
N ASP A 170 -8.62 1.07 13.10
CA ASP A 170 -8.29 2.30 13.82
C ASP A 170 -7.13 3.06 13.18
N ILE A 171 -6.13 2.36 12.63
CA ILE A 171 -4.93 2.98 12.06
C ILE A 171 -5.13 3.39 10.61
N THR A 172 -5.87 2.61 9.85
CA THR A 172 -6.04 2.86 8.42
C THR A 172 -7.27 3.73 8.13
N HIS A 173 -8.20 3.84 9.09
CA HIS A 173 -9.53 4.42 8.89
C HIS A 173 -10.23 3.85 7.63
N ALA A 174 -9.89 2.61 7.27
CA ALA A 174 -10.28 2.00 6.01
C ALA A 174 -10.94 0.64 6.24
N LYS A 175 -11.75 0.21 5.27
CA LYS A 175 -12.28 -1.16 5.24
C LYS A 175 -11.15 -2.12 4.89
N VAL A 176 -11.01 -3.15 5.71
CA VAL A 176 -9.96 -4.17 5.65
C VAL A 176 -10.65 -5.52 5.54
N TRP A 177 -10.26 -6.32 4.54
CA TRP A 177 -10.75 -7.67 4.33
C TRP A 177 -9.62 -8.65 4.60
N ILE A 178 -9.83 -9.59 5.53
CA ILE A 178 -8.81 -10.60 5.86
C ILE A 178 -9.45 -11.99 5.82
N ASP A 179 -9.12 -12.76 4.79
CA ASP A 179 -9.67 -14.07 4.44
C ASP A 179 -11.21 -14.07 4.39
N PHE A 180 -11.87 -14.35 5.51
CA PHE A 180 -13.34 -14.39 5.63
C PHE A 180 -13.90 -13.30 6.56
N LEU A 181 -13.03 -12.46 7.12
CA LEU A 181 -13.38 -11.41 8.07
C LEU A 181 -13.39 -10.05 7.38
N ASP A 182 -14.56 -9.42 7.35
CA ASP A 182 -14.68 -8.00 7.05
C ASP A 182 -14.47 -7.22 8.35
N CYS A 183 -13.27 -6.65 8.52
CA CYS A 183 -12.94 -5.82 9.69
C CYS A 183 -13.56 -4.40 9.59
N GLY A 184 -14.33 -4.11 8.53
CA GLY A 184 -14.95 -2.81 8.26
C GLY A 184 -16.36 -2.62 8.82
N MET A 185 -16.95 -3.61 9.51
CA MET A 185 -18.24 -3.49 10.20
C MET A 185 -18.12 -2.81 11.57
#